data_AF-A0AAV1HJC8-F1
#
_entry.id   AF-A0AAV1HJC8-F1
#
_cell.length_a   1.000
_cell.length_b   1.000
_cell.length_c   1.000
_cell.angle_alpha   90.00
_cell.angle_beta   90.00
_cell.angle_gamma   90.00
#
_symmetry.space_group_name_H-M   'P 1'
#
loop_
_entity.id
_entity.type
_entity.pdbx_description
1 polymer ?
#
loop_
_entity_poly.entity_id
_entity_poly.type
_entity_poly.pdbx_seq_one_letter_code
_entity_poly.pdbx_strand_id
1 'polypeptide(L)'
;MNFNILFGFFLLFCVSVSLETSPCLPDDVLKEFEVMKKDLKDVEARLTINEIKVEVIETKLKEGEARLQDVETRLERSENKLLDTESRLNNTVTRLQDVEIRLDLSDIKLQDIETRLKDAETMLLDTQTRLSNTETGLQDTQTRLDLCETGLQDTQTKLSDIETRVQELENKDQCNCTIDHVLNEFEDMKKDLKDVEARLTDSETKLEDTETRLTEGETRLNDTETGLQDTQTRLNVSENQIQELKNIVSAQEDRNALETRSNLNGMLDLLKEFGAMTEKLKAVNARLQDSENQIRDLKNKERTKVVFSTALGGPDRPLGPFNTDTTLAFKRVFTNIGNAYSAYTGIFTAPVAGVYYFSMFFHAGGGRRAFLYLYKNSEAMLDSSDHASSTDTADNGGNAGFLQLQRGDQVYVRLPANCHVWANERVTTFSGFLVHLV
;
A
#
# COMPACT_ATOMS: atom_id res chain seq x y z
N MET A 1 28.99 -22.26 -26.80
CA MET A 1 29.43 -23.66 -26.92
C MET A 1 30.91 -23.66 -27.29
N ASN A 2 31.78 -24.07 -26.37
CA ASN A 2 33.22 -23.81 -26.42
C ASN A 2 33.93 -24.65 -27.48
N PHE A 3 34.66 -23.98 -28.37
CA PHE A 3 35.51 -24.56 -29.43
C PHE A 3 36.48 -25.65 -28.91
N ASN A 4 36.90 -25.52 -27.64
CA ASN A 4 37.80 -26.47 -26.97
C ASN A 4 37.17 -27.83 -26.65
N ILE A 5 35.85 -27.92 -26.46
CA ILE A 5 35.18 -29.19 -26.17
C ILE A 5 35.01 -29.98 -27.48
N LEU A 6 34.57 -29.29 -28.55
CA LEU A 6 34.43 -29.90 -29.87
C LEU A 6 35.79 -30.39 -30.43
N PHE A 7 36.87 -29.65 -30.19
CA PHE A 7 38.22 -30.02 -30.60
C PHE A 7 38.73 -31.25 -29.83
N GLY A 8 38.39 -31.39 -28.53
CA GLY A 8 38.67 -32.58 -27.73
C GLY A 8 37.95 -33.83 -28.24
N PHE A 9 36.67 -33.71 -28.61
CA PHE A 9 35.90 -34.81 -29.23
C PHE A 9 36.42 -35.20 -30.61
N PHE A 10 36.85 -34.23 -31.43
CA PHE A 10 37.43 -34.49 -32.75
C PHE A 10 38.76 -35.25 -32.66
N LEU A 11 39.63 -34.88 -31.72
CA LEU A 11 40.87 -35.62 -31.45
C LEU A 11 40.60 -37.05 -30.96
N LEU A 12 39.60 -37.26 -30.09
CA LEU A 12 39.26 -38.59 -29.60
C LEU A 12 38.60 -39.48 -30.66
N PHE A 13 37.82 -38.88 -31.57
CA PHE A 13 37.23 -39.57 -32.73
C PHE A 13 38.33 -39.96 -33.73
N CYS A 14 39.26 -39.06 -34.04
CA CYS A 14 40.43 -39.37 -34.86
C CYS A 14 41.29 -40.50 -34.26
N VAL A 15 41.49 -40.50 -32.94
CA VAL A 15 42.21 -41.57 -32.23
C VAL A 15 41.42 -42.88 -32.24
N SER A 16 40.09 -42.85 -32.06
CA SER A 16 39.22 -44.04 -32.16
C SER A 16 39.26 -44.69 -33.55
N VAL A 17 39.15 -43.88 -34.61
CA VAL A 17 39.17 -44.34 -36.01
C VAL A 17 40.55 -44.88 -36.40
N SER A 18 41.64 -44.29 -35.90
CA SER A 18 43.01 -44.80 -36.09
C SER A 18 43.30 -46.11 -35.32
N LEU A 19 42.64 -46.34 -34.18
CA LEU A 19 42.80 -47.57 -33.37
C LEU A 19 41.96 -48.73 -33.91
N GLU A 20 40.78 -48.47 -34.48
CA GLU A 20 39.91 -49.50 -35.10
C GLU A 20 40.45 -50.05 -36.43
N THR A 21 41.40 -49.36 -37.07
CA THR A 21 41.99 -49.74 -38.37
C THR A 21 43.41 -50.33 -38.27
N SER A 22 43.98 -50.45 -37.06
CA SER A 22 45.36 -50.93 -36.86
C SER A 22 45.44 -52.45 -36.59
N PRO A 23 46.23 -53.25 -37.34
CA PRO A 23 46.13 -54.73 -37.29
C PRO A 23 46.77 -55.44 -36.08
N CYS A 24 47.27 -54.74 -35.06
CA CYS A 24 48.10 -55.35 -34.01
C CYS A 24 48.26 -54.48 -32.75
N LEU A 25 47.15 -54.16 -32.06
CA LEU A 25 47.17 -53.49 -30.75
C LEU A 25 47.12 -54.54 -29.60
N PRO A 26 47.96 -54.42 -28.55
CA PRO A 26 47.92 -55.29 -27.38
C PRO A 26 46.59 -55.21 -26.62
N ASP A 27 46.07 -56.35 -26.13
CA ASP A 27 44.82 -56.46 -25.35
C ASP A 27 44.75 -55.48 -24.16
N ASP A 28 45.90 -55.06 -23.66
CA ASP A 28 45.98 -54.15 -22.53
C ASP A 28 45.53 -52.72 -22.85
N VAL A 29 45.87 -52.27 -24.06
CA VAL A 29 45.50 -50.95 -24.59
C VAL A 29 44.01 -50.91 -24.94
N LEU A 30 43.46 -52.00 -25.48
CA LEU A 30 42.03 -52.13 -25.78
C LEU A 30 41.14 -52.02 -24.53
N LYS A 31 41.57 -52.63 -23.41
CA LYS A 31 40.83 -52.56 -22.14
C LYS A 31 40.88 -51.17 -21.50
N GLU A 32 42.01 -50.46 -21.58
CA GLU A 32 42.09 -49.06 -21.13
C GLU A 32 41.24 -48.13 -21.99
N PHE A 33 41.21 -48.40 -23.29
CA PHE A 33 40.36 -47.66 -24.22
C PHE A 33 38.88 -47.84 -23.91
N GLU A 34 38.44 -49.05 -23.56
CA GLU A 34 37.07 -49.33 -23.12
C GLU A 34 36.72 -48.65 -21.77
N VAL A 35 37.66 -48.60 -20.82
CA VAL A 35 37.47 -47.85 -19.56
C VAL A 35 37.35 -46.35 -19.83
N MET A 36 38.21 -45.79 -20.68
CA MET A 36 38.12 -44.39 -21.10
C MET A 36 36.79 -44.08 -21.80
N LYS A 37 36.29 -44.98 -22.67
CA LYS A 37 34.95 -44.85 -23.28
C LYS A 37 33.85 -44.78 -22.23
N LYS A 38 33.94 -45.58 -21.17
CA LYS A 38 32.95 -45.61 -20.09
C LYS A 38 33.00 -44.33 -19.23
N ASP A 39 34.19 -43.89 -18.83
CA ASP A 39 34.37 -42.67 -18.05
C ASP A 39 33.94 -41.44 -18.86
N LEU A 40 34.21 -41.43 -20.18
CA LEU A 40 33.76 -40.38 -21.08
C LEU A 40 32.22 -40.31 -21.14
N LYS A 41 31.54 -41.47 -21.23
CA LYS A 41 30.06 -41.53 -21.17
C LYS A 41 29.51 -41.01 -19.83
N ASP A 42 30.19 -41.30 -18.73
CA ASP A 42 29.78 -40.84 -17.39
C ASP A 42 29.96 -39.31 -17.25
N VAL A 43 31.06 -38.77 -17.81
CA VAL A 43 31.29 -37.33 -17.91
C VAL A 43 30.25 -36.66 -18.81
N GLU A 44 29.93 -37.24 -19.96
CA GLU A 44 28.84 -36.77 -20.84
C GLU A 44 27.52 -36.70 -20.07
N ALA A 45 27.14 -37.77 -19.36
CA ALA A 45 25.90 -37.81 -18.59
C ALA A 45 25.86 -36.72 -17.50
N ARG A 46 26.97 -36.48 -16.80
CA ARG A 46 27.07 -35.41 -15.78
C ARG A 46 27.01 -34.02 -16.42
N LEU A 47 27.59 -33.84 -17.60
CA LEU A 47 27.49 -32.61 -18.38
C LEU A 47 26.05 -32.33 -18.78
N THR A 48 25.34 -33.33 -19.33
CA THR A 48 23.92 -33.19 -19.70
C THR A 48 23.04 -32.86 -18.49
N ILE A 49 23.28 -33.50 -17.33
CA ILE A 49 22.54 -33.18 -16.10
C ILE A 49 22.80 -31.74 -15.65
N ASN A 50 24.03 -31.26 -15.76
CA ASN A 50 24.37 -29.89 -15.38
C ASN A 50 23.79 -28.86 -16.37
N GLU A 51 23.76 -29.17 -17.67
CA GLU A 51 23.07 -28.36 -18.68
C GLU A 51 21.59 -28.22 -18.34
N ILE A 52 20.90 -29.32 -18.01
CA ILE A 52 19.49 -29.29 -17.57
C ILE A 52 19.31 -28.45 -16.31
N LYS A 53 20.21 -28.56 -15.31
CA LYS A 53 20.14 -27.74 -14.09
C LYS A 53 20.31 -26.25 -14.37
N VAL A 54 21.21 -25.90 -15.28
CA VAL A 54 21.40 -24.51 -15.72
C VAL A 54 20.12 -23.99 -16.39
N GLU A 55 19.53 -24.75 -17.30
CA GLU A 55 18.24 -24.40 -17.92
C GLU A 55 17.12 -24.19 -16.89
N VAL A 56 17.04 -25.05 -15.86
CA VAL A 56 16.05 -24.90 -14.77
C VAL A 56 16.29 -23.64 -13.95
N ILE A 57 17.56 -23.27 -13.71
CA ILE A 57 17.90 -22.04 -12.99
C ILE A 57 17.55 -20.82 -13.86
N GLU A 58 17.88 -20.85 -15.15
CA GLU A 58 17.56 -19.78 -16.10
C GLU A 58 16.04 -19.55 -16.22
N THR A 59 15.24 -20.62 -16.24
CA THR A 59 13.78 -20.50 -16.25
C THR A 59 13.24 -19.91 -14.96
N LYS A 60 13.73 -20.35 -13.79
CA LYS A 60 13.35 -19.74 -12.49
C LYS A 60 13.76 -18.28 -12.38
N LEU A 61 14.90 -17.92 -12.96
CA LEU A 61 15.35 -16.52 -13.00
C LEU A 61 14.40 -15.67 -13.85
N LYS A 62 14.03 -16.14 -15.05
CA LYS A 62 13.05 -15.46 -15.91
C LYS A 62 11.68 -15.32 -15.25
N GLU A 63 11.21 -16.33 -14.53
CA GLU A 63 9.97 -16.23 -13.73
C GLU A 63 10.10 -15.19 -12.60
N GLY A 64 11.26 -15.12 -11.95
CA GLY A 64 11.56 -14.10 -10.93
C GLY A 64 11.54 -12.69 -11.50
N GLU A 65 12.19 -12.47 -12.64
CA GLU A 65 12.21 -11.19 -13.37
C GLU A 65 10.80 -10.77 -13.78
N ALA A 66 10.00 -11.69 -14.35
CA ALA A 66 8.62 -11.40 -14.73
C ALA A 66 7.75 -11.00 -13.53
N ARG A 67 7.92 -11.67 -12.38
CA ARG A 67 7.22 -11.32 -11.13
C ARG A 67 7.64 -9.96 -10.58
N LEU A 68 8.92 -9.60 -10.70
CA LEU A 68 9.41 -8.30 -10.27
C LEU A 68 8.80 -7.19 -11.13
N GLN A 69 8.72 -7.40 -12.44
CA GLN A 69 8.13 -6.46 -13.38
C GLN A 69 6.61 -6.27 -13.15
N ASP A 70 5.88 -7.33 -12.81
CA ASP A 70 4.47 -7.22 -12.38
C ASP A 70 4.33 -6.33 -11.13
N VAL A 71 5.19 -6.52 -10.13
CA VAL A 71 5.17 -5.70 -8.90
C VAL A 71 5.48 -4.23 -9.21
N GLU A 72 6.46 -3.97 -10.08
CA GLU A 72 6.86 -2.62 -10.49
C GLU A 72 5.71 -1.89 -11.20
N THR A 73 5.05 -2.55 -12.16
CA THR A 73 3.89 -1.97 -12.85
C THR A 73 2.70 -1.74 -11.92
N ARG A 74 2.49 -2.59 -10.91
CA ARG A 74 1.44 -2.40 -9.90
C ARG A 74 1.75 -1.23 -8.97
N LEU A 75 3.02 -1.04 -8.60
CA LEU A 75 3.47 0.08 -7.79
C LEU A 75 3.23 1.40 -8.53
N GLU A 76 3.66 1.48 -9.79
CA GLU A 76 3.45 2.65 -10.65
C GLU A 76 1.96 2.98 -10.84
N ARG A 77 1.12 1.95 -10.96
CA ARG A 77 -0.35 2.14 -11.02
C ARG A 77 -0.92 2.67 -9.70
N SER A 78 -0.35 2.29 -8.56
CA SER A 78 -0.76 2.77 -7.24
C SER A 78 -0.33 4.23 -7.01
N GLU A 79 0.88 4.59 -7.44
CA GLU A 79 1.38 5.97 -7.37
C GLU A 79 0.51 6.92 -8.19
N ASN A 80 0.13 6.52 -9.40
CA ASN A 80 -0.77 7.32 -10.24
C ASN A 80 -2.16 7.50 -9.62
N LYS A 81 -2.69 6.47 -8.95
CA LYS A 81 -3.96 6.60 -8.20
C LYS A 81 -3.83 7.55 -7.03
N LEU A 82 -2.69 7.53 -6.33
CA LEU A 82 -2.44 8.43 -5.21
C LEU A 82 -2.41 9.88 -5.69
N LEU A 83 -1.74 10.16 -6.81
CA LEU A 83 -1.72 11.49 -7.45
C LEU A 83 -3.11 11.96 -7.88
N ASP A 84 -3.95 11.08 -8.44
CA ASP A 84 -5.35 11.42 -8.76
C ASP A 84 -6.14 11.78 -7.50
N THR A 85 -5.99 11.00 -6.43
CA THR A 85 -6.66 11.29 -5.15
C THR A 85 -6.20 12.60 -4.53
N GLU A 86 -4.91 12.94 -4.63
CA GLU A 86 -4.36 14.21 -4.16
C GLU A 86 -4.93 15.39 -4.96
N SER A 87 -5.02 15.26 -6.28
CA SER A 87 -5.63 16.29 -7.14
C SER A 87 -7.11 16.52 -6.83
N ARG A 88 -7.86 15.44 -6.56
CA ARG A 88 -9.26 15.53 -6.15
C ARG A 88 -9.41 16.19 -4.79
N LEU A 89 -8.55 15.84 -3.82
CA LEU A 89 -8.54 16.46 -2.50
C LEU A 89 -8.28 17.98 -2.62
N ASN A 90 -7.28 18.39 -3.41
CA ASN A 90 -7.00 19.80 -3.64
C ASN A 90 -8.20 20.53 -4.25
N ASN A 91 -8.89 19.94 -5.23
CA ASN A 91 -10.12 20.50 -5.77
C ASN A 91 -11.23 20.66 -4.71
N THR A 92 -11.39 19.68 -3.82
CA THR A 92 -12.39 19.79 -2.74
C THR A 92 -12.04 20.90 -1.74
N VAL A 93 -10.76 21.10 -1.43
CA VAL A 93 -10.29 22.19 -0.58
C VAL A 93 -10.62 23.55 -1.21
N THR A 94 -10.32 23.75 -2.50
CA THR A 94 -10.65 25.00 -3.19
C THR A 94 -12.15 25.27 -3.20
N ARG A 95 -12.98 24.24 -3.39
CA ARG A 95 -14.44 24.38 -3.35
C ARG A 95 -14.97 24.75 -1.95
N LEU A 96 -14.37 24.21 -0.89
CA LEU A 96 -14.73 24.57 0.48
C LEU A 96 -14.36 26.02 0.79
N GLN A 97 -13.21 26.49 0.32
CA GLN A 97 -12.81 27.90 0.44
C GLN A 97 -13.79 28.86 -0.28
N ASP A 98 -14.28 28.48 -1.46
CA ASP A 98 -15.31 29.27 -2.17
C ASP A 98 -16.64 29.32 -1.41
N VAL A 99 -17.04 28.22 -0.76
CA VAL A 99 -18.23 28.19 0.09
C VAL A 99 -18.05 29.08 1.31
N GLU A 100 -16.88 29.05 1.95
CA GLU A 100 -16.53 29.90 3.09
C GLU A 100 -16.66 31.39 2.72
N ILE A 101 -16.08 31.80 1.60
CA ILE A 101 -16.19 33.18 1.09
C ILE A 101 -17.66 33.58 0.85
N ARG A 102 -18.49 32.67 0.32
CA ARG A 102 -19.92 32.95 0.08
C ARG A 102 -20.73 33.07 1.36
N LEU A 103 -20.37 32.34 2.41
CA LEU A 103 -20.99 32.46 3.72
C LEU A 103 -20.64 33.81 4.36
N ASP A 104 -19.37 34.21 4.34
CA ASP A 104 -18.93 35.52 4.85
C ASP A 104 -19.66 36.68 4.13
N LEU A 105 -19.79 36.60 2.81
CA LEU A 105 -20.55 37.58 2.02
C LEU A 105 -22.04 37.62 2.39
N SER A 106 -22.62 36.48 2.77
CA SER A 106 -24.02 36.40 3.18
C SER A 106 -24.21 37.00 4.58
N ASP A 107 -23.28 36.78 5.50
CA ASP A 107 -23.28 37.40 6.83
C ASP A 107 -23.22 38.93 6.75
N ILE A 108 -22.37 39.48 5.87
CA ILE A 108 -22.31 40.92 5.62
C ILE A 108 -23.65 41.45 5.12
N LYS A 109 -24.31 40.74 4.19
CA LYS A 109 -25.63 41.14 3.69
C LYS A 109 -26.71 41.08 4.76
N LEU A 110 -26.66 40.09 5.65
CA LEU A 110 -27.60 39.99 6.76
C LEU A 110 -27.42 41.14 7.75
N GLN A 111 -26.17 41.52 8.05
CA GLN A 111 -25.88 42.69 8.89
C GLN A 111 -26.43 43.99 8.28
N ASP A 112 -26.31 44.20 6.96
CA ASP A 112 -26.91 45.36 6.27
C ASP A 112 -28.45 45.37 6.35
N ILE A 113 -29.09 44.21 6.28
CA ILE A 113 -30.54 44.12 6.43
C ILE A 113 -30.94 44.43 7.88
N GLU A 114 -30.19 43.94 8.87
CA GLU A 114 -30.44 44.19 10.29
C GLU A 114 -30.34 45.68 10.64
N THR A 115 -29.33 46.38 10.12
CA THR A 115 -29.19 47.83 10.33
C THR A 115 -30.34 48.60 9.70
N ARG A 116 -30.70 48.28 8.46
CA ARG A 116 -31.85 48.91 7.76
C ARG A 116 -33.17 48.67 8.47
N LEU A 117 -33.38 47.48 9.02
CA LEU A 117 -34.59 47.17 9.78
C LEU A 117 -34.66 48.03 11.04
N LYS A 118 -33.54 48.16 11.76
CA LYS A 118 -33.46 49.00 12.95
C LYS A 118 -33.74 50.47 12.64
N ASP A 119 -33.21 50.98 11.54
CA ASP A 119 -33.50 52.35 11.08
C ASP A 119 -35.01 52.53 10.80
N ALA A 120 -35.64 51.58 10.10
CA ALA A 120 -37.08 51.61 9.84
C ALA A 120 -37.93 51.58 11.12
N GLU A 121 -37.54 50.77 12.12
CA GLU A 121 -38.20 50.75 13.44
C GLU A 121 -38.13 52.13 14.13
N THR A 122 -36.98 52.80 14.07
CA THR A 122 -36.85 54.15 14.65
C THR A 122 -37.72 55.19 13.94
N MET A 123 -37.82 55.11 12.60
CA MET A 123 -38.69 56.00 11.82
C MET A 123 -40.17 55.77 12.11
N LEU A 124 -40.57 54.51 12.34
CA LEU A 124 -41.94 54.17 12.71
C LEU A 124 -42.29 54.76 14.09
N LEU A 125 -41.39 54.65 15.06
CA LEU A 125 -41.56 55.20 16.41
C LEU A 125 -41.69 56.74 16.40
N ASP A 126 -40.86 57.42 15.60
CA ASP A 126 -40.97 58.87 15.38
C ASP A 126 -42.33 59.24 14.80
N THR A 127 -42.77 58.51 13.78
CA THR A 127 -44.08 58.73 13.14
C THR A 127 -45.24 58.53 14.11
N GLN A 128 -45.18 57.48 14.95
CA GLN A 128 -46.20 57.22 15.97
C GLN A 128 -46.25 58.35 17.01
N THR A 129 -45.09 58.88 17.41
CA THR A 129 -45.00 60.02 18.32
C THR A 129 -45.61 61.28 17.70
N ARG A 130 -45.29 61.56 16.44
CA ARG A 130 -45.88 62.68 15.69
C ARG A 130 -47.40 62.56 15.58
N LEU A 131 -47.92 61.36 15.32
CA LEU A 131 -49.37 61.12 15.23
C LEU A 131 -50.07 61.41 16.56
N SER A 132 -49.52 60.94 17.68
CA SER A 132 -50.06 61.22 19.02
C SER A 132 -50.07 62.72 19.35
N ASN A 133 -49.01 63.44 18.95
CA ASN A 133 -48.96 64.91 19.09
C ASN A 133 -49.99 65.62 18.20
N THR A 134 -50.28 65.09 17.01
CA THR A 134 -51.34 65.64 16.15
C THR A 134 -52.73 65.38 16.75
N GLU A 135 -52.98 64.17 17.27
CA GLU A 135 -54.26 63.80 17.89
C GLU A 135 -54.58 64.68 19.11
N THR A 136 -53.59 64.93 19.97
CA THR A 136 -53.74 65.86 21.10
C THR A 136 -54.00 67.29 20.64
N GLY A 137 -53.32 67.74 19.58
CA GLY A 137 -53.60 69.05 18.97
C GLY A 137 -55.02 69.17 18.41
N LEU A 138 -55.55 68.11 17.80
CA LEU A 138 -56.92 68.09 17.27
C LEU A 138 -57.97 68.11 18.39
N GLN A 139 -57.70 67.47 19.53
CA GLN A 139 -58.56 67.55 20.71
C GLN A 139 -58.62 68.97 21.30
N ASP A 140 -57.50 69.69 21.31
CA ASP A 140 -57.45 71.09 21.74
C ASP A 140 -58.27 72.00 20.82
N THR A 141 -58.13 71.84 19.49
CA THR A 141 -58.93 72.62 18.53
C THR A 141 -60.42 72.29 18.61
N GLN A 142 -60.80 71.03 18.82
CA GLN A 142 -62.21 70.66 19.07
C GLN A 142 -62.75 71.36 20.31
N THR A 143 -62.00 71.33 21.42
CA THR A 143 -62.39 72.01 22.68
C THR A 143 -62.58 73.51 22.45
N ARG A 144 -61.70 74.14 21.67
CA ARG A 144 -61.81 75.56 21.31
C ARG A 144 -63.03 75.86 20.43
N LEU A 145 -63.40 74.95 19.52
CA LEU A 145 -64.58 75.07 18.67
C LEU A 145 -65.86 75.01 19.50
N ASP A 146 -65.95 74.04 20.42
CA ASP A 146 -67.09 73.89 21.34
C ASP A 146 -67.27 75.14 22.22
N LEU A 147 -66.17 75.72 22.72
CA LEU A 147 -66.18 77.00 23.43
C LEU A 147 -66.61 78.18 22.56
N CYS A 148 -66.36 78.13 21.25
CA CYS A 148 -66.79 79.16 20.32
C CYS A 148 -68.29 79.03 20.01
N GLU A 149 -68.77 77.80 19.82
CA GLU A 149 -70.18 77.50 19.57
C GLU A 149 -71.06 77.92 20.75
N THR A 150 -70.63 77.63 21.99
CA THR A 150 -71.31 78.10 23.21
C THR A 150 -71.32 79.63 23.30
N GLY A 151 -70.19 80.30 23.02
CA GLY A 151 -70.14 81.76 22.96
C GLY A 151 -71.06 82.36 21.89
N LEU A 152 -71.17 81.71 20.72
CA LEU A 152 -72.07 82.14 19.65
C LEU A 152 -73.54 81.99 20.08
N GLN A 153 -73.91 80.88 20.72
CA GLN A 153 -75.25 80.69 21.29
C GLN A 153 -75.59 81.76 22.34
N ASP A 154 -74.65 82.12 23.21
CA ASP A 154 -74.83 83.21 24.17
C ASP A 154 -75.08 84.55 23.45
N THR A 155 -74.31 84.87 22.40
CA THR A 155 -74.55 86.08 21.59
C THR A 155 -75.87 86.05 20.85
N GLN A 156 -76.28 84.91 20.31
CA GLN A 156 -77.59 84.72 19.66
C GLN A 156 -78.74 84.98 20.64
N THR A 157 -78.59 84.51 21.89
CA THR A 157 -79.57 84.71 22.95
C THR A 157 -79.66 86.19 23.33
N LYS A 158 -78.51 86.85 23.54
CA LYS A 158 -78.45 88.31 23.79
C LYS A 158 -79.07 89.11 22.64
N LEU A 159 -78.82 88.71 21.39
CA LEU A 159 -79.41 89.37 20.22
C LEU A 159 -80.94 89.25 20.23
N SER A 160 -81.48 88.07 20.54
CA SER A 160 -82.93 87.84 20.64
C SER A 160 -83.58 88.67 21.77
N ASP A 161 -82.90 88.80 22.92
CA ASP A 161 -83.34 89.68 24.02
C ASP A 161 -83.37 91.15 23.58
N ILE A 162 -82.37 91.60 22.81
CA ILE A 162 -82.32 92.96 22.26
C ILE A 162 -83.42 93.16 21.21
N GLU A 163 -83.63 92.21 20.29
CA GLU A 163 -84.73 92.27 19.31
C GLU A 163 -86.10 92.42 20.01
N THR A 164 -86.30 91.68 21.11
CA THR A 164 -87.50 91.79 21.95
C THR A 164 -87.61 93.18 22.59
N ARG A 165 -86.51 93.71 23.15
CA ARG A 165 -86.46 95.07 23.72
C ARG A 165 -86.69 96.15 22.66
N VAL A 166 -86.21 95.97 21.43
CA VAL A 166 -86.48 96.89 20.31
C VAL A 166 -87.97 96.86 19.94
N GLN A 167 -88.61 95.70 19.90
CA GLN A 167 -90.07 95.59 19.73
C GLN A 167 -90.85 96.25 20.88
N GLU A 168 -90.35 96.18 22.12
CA GLU A 168 -90.93 96.88 23.26
C GLU A 168 -90.74 98.41 23.14
N LEU A 169 -89.62 98.88 22.59
CA LEU A 169 -89.31 100.30 22.34
C LEU A 169 -90.14 100.93 21.21
N GLU A 170 -90.80 100.13 20.35
CA GLU A 170 -91.79 100.64 19.38
C GLU A 170 -93.11 101.09 20.04
N ASN A 171 -93.29 100.86 21.36
CA ASN A 171 -94.45 101.31 22.14
C ASN A 171 -94.11 102.40 23.19
N LYS A 172 -94.19 103.67 22.78
CA LYS A 172 -94.35 104.93 23.57
C LYS A 172 -93.37 105.28 24.72
N ASP A 173 -92.61 106.36 24.47
CA ASP A 173 -92.18 107.46 25.39
C ASP A 173 -91.31 107.18 26.64
N GLN A 174 -90.09 106.67 26.46
CA GLN A 174 -88.94 106.96 27.35
C GLN A 174 -87.62 106.92 26.56
N CYS A 175 -87.42 107.91 25.68
CA CYS A 175 -86.34 107.98 24.71
C CYS A 175 -85.26 108.97 25.18
N ASN A 176 -84.12 108.48 25.71
CA ASN A 176 -82.76 109.03 25.52
C ASN A 176 -81.69 108.39 26.43
N CYS A 177 -81.99 107.84 27.61
CA CYS A 177 -80.98 107.15 28.44
C CYS A 177 -80.82 105.64 28.11
N THR A 178 -81.84 105.02 27.52
CA THR A 178 -81.82 103.60 27.11
C THR A 178 -81.05 103.39 25.80
N ILE A 179 -81.06 104.37 24.91
CA ILE A 179 -80.36 104.31 23.61
C ILE A 179 -78.84 104.32 23.81
N ASP A 180 -78.32 105.16 24.71
CA ASP A 180 -76.87 105.18 25.03
C ASP A 180 -76.40 103.86 25.65
N HIS A 181 -77.24 103.21 26.46
CA HIS A 181 -76.91 101.90 27.03
C HIS A 181 -76.89 100.80 25.97
N VAL A 182 -77.89 100.78 25.07
CA VAL A 182 -77.94 99.83 23.95
C VAL A 182 -76.79 100.06 22.97
N LEU A 183 -76.39 101.32 22.70
CA LEU A 183 -75.25 101.63 21.85
C LEU A 183 -73.92 101.16 22.46
N ASN A 184 -73.73 101.32 23.77
CA ASN A 184 -72.54 100.80 24.45
C ASN A 184 -72.51 99.26 24.48
N GLU A 185 -73.64 98.61 24.74
CA GLU A 185 -73.74 97.14 24.66
C GLU A 185 -73.47 96.64 23.23
N PHE A 186 -73.88 97.40 22.20
CA PHE A 186 -73.61 97.08 20.80
C PHE A 186 -72.12 97.23 20.45
N GLU A 187 -71.45 98.25 20.98
CA GLU A 187 -70.00 98.42 20.78
C GLU A 187 -69.18 97.36 21.53
N ASP A 188 -69.59 96.94 22.73
CA ASP A 188 -68.97 95.80 23.43
C ASP A 188 -69.16 94.49 22.63
N MET A 189 -70.35 94.26 22.08
CA MET A 189 -70.63 93.08 21.25
C MET A 189 -69.83 93.08 19.94
N LYS A 190 -69.59 94.26 19.36
CA LYS A 190 -68.75 94.41 18.16
C LYS A 190 -67.27 94.10 18.46
N LYS A 191 -66.82 94.39 19.68
CA LYS A 191 -65.48 94.00 20.14
C LYS A 191 -65.38 92.49 20.36
N ASP A 192 -66.38 91.88 20.99
CA ASP A 192 -66.43 90.42 21.19
C ASP A 192 -66.49 89.68 19.84
N LEU A 193 -67.27 90.18 18.88
CA LEU A 193 -67.33 89.63 17.53
C LEU A 193 -65.95 89.66 16.85
N LYS A 194 -65.21 90.74 17.01
CA LYS A 194 -63.85 90.88 16.46
C LYS A 194 -62.86 89.92 17.12
N ASP A 195 -63.02 89.60 18.39
CA ASP A 195 -62.20 88.61 19.11
C ASP A 195 -62.53 87.18 18.65
N VAL A 196 -63.81 86.89 18.41
CA VAL A 196 -64.27 85.63 17.80
C VAL A 196 -63.72 85.47 16.38
N GLU A 197 -63.75 86.51 15.55
CA GLU A 197 -63.16 86.51 14.20
C GLU A 197 -61.64 86.23 14.25
N ALA A 198 -60.92 86.83 15.20
CA ALA A 198 -59.49 86.59 15.39
C ALA A 198 -59.20 85.14 15.81
N ARG A 199 -60.01 84.58 16.72
CA ARG A 199 -59.89 83.17 17.14
C ARG A 199 -60.24 82.18 16.03
N LEU A 200 -61.20 82.52 15.18
CA LEU A 200 -61.57 81.72 14.01
C LEU A 200 -60.40 81.68 13.01
N THR A 201 -59.77 82.83 12.76
CA THR A 201 -58.60 82.93 11.87
C THR A 201 -57.40 82.12 12.41
N ASP A 202 -57.14 82.15 13.72
CA ASP A 202 -56.10 81.32 14.35
C ASP A 202 -56.43 79.81 14.24
N SER A 203 -57.70 79.44 14.35
CA SER A 203 -58.13 78.05 14.18
C SER A 203 -58.01 77.58 12.72
N GLU A 204 -58.33 78.44 11.74
CA GLU A 204 -58.16 78.15 10.31
C GLU A 204 -56.69 77.91 9.95
N THR A 205 -55.78 78.76 10.42
CA THR A 205 -54.33 78.59 10.17
C THR A 205 -53.74 77.35 10.83
N LYS A 206 -54.20 76.97 12.04
CA LYS A 206 -53.81 75.69 12.68
C LYS A 206 -54.37 74.49 11.92
N LEU A 207 -55.58 74.59 11.38
CA LEU A 207 -56.17 73.53 10.57
C LEU A 207 -55.33 73.29 9.31
N GLU A 208 -54.92 74.37 8.63
CA GLU A 208 -54.04 74.30 7.45
C GLU A 208 -52.65 73.68 7.78
N ASP A 209 -52.06 74.02 8.93
CA ASP A 209 -50.82 73.38 9.41
C ASP A 209 -51.02 71.87 9.69
N THR A 210 -52.16 71.49 10.29
CA THR A 210 -52.47 70.08 10.52
C THR A 210 -52.71 69.30 9.23
N GLU A 211 -53.37 69.91 8.24
CA GLU A 211 -53.61 69.32 6.92
C GLU A 211 -52.29 69.10 6.16
N THR A 212 -51.38 70.07 6.25
CA THR A 212 -50.02 69.94 5.69
C THR A 212 -49.25 68.80 6.35
N ARG A 213 -49.26 68.72 7.70
CA ARG A 213 -48.60 67.64 8.45
C ARG A 213 -49.21 66.26 8.20
N LEU A 214 -50.52 66.18 7.96
CA LEU A 214 -51.20 64.95 7.59
C LEU A 214 -50.75 64.47 6.21
N THR A 215 -50.68 65.39 5.25
CA THR A 215 -50.17 65.12 3.90
C THR A 215 -48.71 64.64 3.92
N GLU A 216 -47.85 65.26 4.71
CA GLU A 216 -46.47 64.78 4.94
C GLU A 216 -46.41 63.41 5.65
N GLY A 217 -47.37 63.12 6.52
CA GLY A 217 -47.52 61.82 7.16
C GLY A 217 -47.88 60.73 6.15
N GLU A 218 -48.83 61.01 5.25
CA GLU A 218 -49.25 60.13 4.17
C GLU A 218 -48.11 59.82 3.19
N THR A 219 -47.32 60.83 2.79
CA THR A 219 -46.17 60.60 1.91
C THR A 219 -45.12 59.70 2.58
N ARG A 220 -44.77 59.95 3.85
CA ARG A 220 -43.86 59.08 4.60
C ARG A 220 -44.41 57.66 4.74
N LEU A 221 -45.70 57.50 5.01
CA LEU A 221 -46.34 56.18 5.08
C LEU A 221 -46.21 55.41 3.77
N ASN A 222 -46.49 56.06 2.64
CA ASN A 222 -46.32 55.47 1.30
C ASN A 222 -44.84 55.11 1.03
N ASP A 223 -43.89 55.96 1.40
CA ASP A 223 -42.46 55.66 1.28
C ASP A 223 -42.06 54.45 2.14
N THR A 224 -42.63 54.33 3.35
CA THR A 224 -42.38 53.19 4.23
C THR A 224 -43.01 51.90 3.68
N GLU A 225 -44.21 51.98 3.10
CA GLU A 225 -44.90 50.86 2.46
C GLU A 225 -44.12 50.33 1.25
N THR A 226 -43.63 51.24 0.38
CA THR A 226 -42.78 50.85 -0.75
C THR A 226 -41.46 50.24 -0.30
N GLY A 227 -40.82 50.79 0.74
CA GLY A 227 -39.64 50.21 1.36
C GLY A 227 -39.88 48.80 1.91
N LEU A 228 -41.04 48.59 2.56
CA LEU A 228 -41.44 47.28 3.07
C LEU A 228 -41.64 46.27 1.93
N GLN A 229 -42.29 46.67 0.84
CA GLN A 229 -42.44 45.82 -0.36
C GLN A 229 -41.09 45.43 -0.99
N ASP A 230 -40.12 46.35 -1.05
CA ASP A 230 -38.76 46.04 -1.51
C ASP A 230 -38.09 45.01 -0.58
N THR A 231 -38.18 45.20 0.74
CA THR A 231 -37.62 44.23 1.70
C THR A 231 -38.28 42.86 1.61
N GLN A 232 -39.60 42.79 1.41
CA GLN A 232 -40.32 41.53 1.19
C GLN A 232 -39.85 40.82 -0.07
N THR A 233 -39.63 41.58 -1.15
CA THR A 233 -39.13 41.02 -2.41
C THR A 233 -37.71 40.45 -2.24
N ARG A 234 -36.83 41.19 -1.55
CA ARG A 234 -35.47 40.73 -1.22
C ARG A 234 -35.47 39.49 -0.34
N LEU A 235 -36.37 39.41 0.64
CA LEU A 235 -36.53 38.24 1.52
C LEU A 235 -36.93 37.01 0.70
N ASN A 236 -37.94 37.11 -0.15
CA ASN A 236 -38.38 36.02 -1.02
C ASN A 236 -37.25 35.52 -1.94
N VAL A 237 -36.42 36.43 -2.47
CA VAL A 237 -35.23 36.06 -3.26
C VAL A 237 -34.22 35.29 -2.41
N SER A 238 -33.96 35.75 -1.18
CA SER A 238 -33.03 35.09 -0.26
C SER A 238 -33.53 33.70 0.16
N GLU A 239 -34.82 33.53 0.43
CA GLU A 239 -35.43 32.23 0.73
C GLU A 239 -35.26 31.24 -0.42
N ASN A 240 -35.47 31.68 -1.67
CA ASN A 240 -35.26 30.86 -2.85
C ASN A 240 -33.79 30.44 -3.01
N GLN A 241 -32.85 31.37 -2.77
CA GLN A 241 -31.41 31.07 -2.80
C GLN A 241 -31.02 30.05 -1.73
N ILE A 242 -31.54 30.18 -0.51
CA ILE A 242 -31.31 29.22 0.57
C ILE A 242 -31.85 27.85 0.20
N GLN A 243 -33.03 27.77 -0.43
CA GLN A 243 -33.61 26.50 -0.85
C GLN A 243 -32.79 25.83 -1.95
N GLU A 244 -32.25 26.59 -2.90
CA GLU A 244 -31.36 26.10 -3.93
C GLU A 244 -30.04 25.57 -3.34
N LEU A 245 -29.43 26.33 -2.42
CA LEU A 245 -28.23 25.90 -1.69
C LEU A 245 -28.47 24.59 -0.90
N LYS A 246 -29.62 24.45 -0.23
CA LYS A 246 -29.99 23.21 0.45
C LYS A 246 -30.03 22.01 -0.50
N ASN A 247 -30.63 22.19 -1.68
CA ASN A 247 -30.69 21.13 -2.69
C ASN A 247 -29.28 20.76 -3.20
N ILE A 248 -28.41 21.74 -3.41
CA ILE A 248 -27.01 21.50 -3.83
C ILE A 248 -26.23 20.75 -2.76
N VAL A 249 -26.37 21.14 -1.49
CA VAL A 249 -25.69 20.46 -0.37
C VAL A 249 -26.15 19.02 -0.25
N SER A 250 -27.46 18.76 -0.29
CA SER A 250 -28.01 17.39 -0.24
C SER A 250 -27.50 16.52 -1.40
N ALA A 251 -27.47 17.06 -2.62
CA ALA A 251 -26.92 16.32 -3.77
C ALA A 251 -25.41 16.04 -3.64
N GLN A 252 -24.67 16.96 -3.01
CA GLN A 252 -23.24 16.78 -2.76
C GLN A 252 -22.98 15.73 -1.67
N GLU A 253 -23.80 15.68 -0.61
CA GLU A 253 -23.74 14.64 0.43
C GLU A 253 -23.97 13.25 -0.16
N ASP A 254 -24.99 13.07 -1.00
CA ASP A 254 -25.28 11.80 -1.68
C ASP A 254 -24.11 11.38 -2.58
N ARG A 255 -23.52 12.33 -3.32
CA ARG A 255 -22.35 12.07 -4.17
C ARG A 255 -21.14 11.64 -3.37
N ASN A 256 -20.85 12.33 -2.26
CA ASN A 256 -19.76 12.00 -1.36
C ASN A 256 -19.96 10.62 -0.74
N ALA A 257 -21.20 10.26 -0.36
CA ALA A 257 -21.52 8.94 0.17
C ALA A 257 -21.32 7.82 -0.86
N LEU A 258 -21.77 8.03 -2.11
CA LEU A 258 -21.54 7.10 -3.23
C LEU A 258 -20.06 6.90 -3.54
N GLU A 259 -19.29 7.99 -3.57
CA GLU A 259 -17.85 7.97 -3.81
C GLU A 259 -17.12 7.23 -2.69
N THR A 260 -17.44 7.54 -1.44
CA THR A 260 -16.88 6.85 -0.25
C THR A 260 -17.18 5.35 -0.29
N ARG A 261 -18.41 4.97 -0.64
CA ARG A 261 -18.81 3.56 -0.78
C ARG A 261 -18.06 2.86 -1.92
N SER A 262 -17.88 3.53 -3.06
CA SER A 262 -17.10 3.01 -4.19
C SER A 262 -15.64 2.77 -3.79
N ASN A 263 -15.03 3.72 -3.09
CA ASN A 263 -13.66 3.59 -2.60
C ASN A 263 -13.51 2.45 -1.58
N LEU A 264 -14.45 2.32 -0.63
CA LEU A 264 -14.46 1.20 0.32
C LEU A 264 -14.55 -0.15 -0.38
N ASN A 265 -15.41 -0.27 -1.40
CA ASN A 265 -15.54 -1.51 -2.17
C ASN A 265 -14.23 -1.85 -2.90
N GLY A 266 -13.59 -0.87 -3.52
CA GLY A 266 -12.28 -1.07 -4.15
C GLY A 266 -11.20 -1.53 -3.16
N MET A 267 -11.19 -0.99 -1.95
CA MET A 267 -10.28 -1.42 -0.88
C MET A 267 -10.59 -2.84 -0.38
N LEU A 268 -11.88 -3.21 -0.30
CA LEU A 268 -12.29 -4.55 0.10
C LEU A 268 -11.83 -5.62 -0.89
N ASP A 269 -11.93 -5.34 -2.19
CA ASP A 269 -11.47 -6.26 -3.23
C ASP A 269 -9.94 -6.40 -3.22
N LEU A 270 -9.22 -5.30 -2.99
CA LEU A 270 -7.77 -5.34 -2.78
C LEU A 270 -7.37 -6.21 -1.56
N LEU A 271 -8.12 -6.11 -0.46
CA LEU A 271 -7.89 -6.94 0.73
C LEU A 271 -8.10 -8.43 0.46
N LYS A 272 -9.10 -8.80 -0.35
CA LYS A 272 -9.32 -10.20 -0.77
C LYS A 272 -8.16 -10.71 -1.62
N GLU A 273 -7.68 -9.91 -2.57
CA GLU A 273 -6.51 -10.26 -3.39
C GLU A 273 -5.24 -10.43 -2.55
N PHE A 274 -5.03 -9.55 -1.56
CA PHE A 274 -3.90 -9.65 -0.63
C PHE A 274 -3.98 -10.91 0.23
N GLY A 275 -5.17 -11.29 0.68
CA GLY A 275 -5.41 -12.56 1.38
C GLY A 275 -5.05 -13.77 0.51
N ALA A 276 -5.51 -13.79 -0.75
CA ALA A 276 -5.18 -14.86 -1.69
C ALA A 276 -3.67 -14.94 -1.99
N MET A 277 -2.99 -13.80 -2.09
CA MET A 277 -1.55 -13.73 -2.25
C MET A 277 -0.80 -14.29 -1.03
N THR A 278 -1.26 -13.97 0.17
CA THR A 278 -0.67 -14.46 1.42
C THR A 278 -0.74 -15.99 1.51
N GLU A 279 -1.86 -16.59 1.12
CA GLU A 279 -1.99 -18.05 1.07
C GLU A 279 -1.11 -18.69 -0.01
N LYS A 280 -0.98 -18.06 -1.19
CA LYS A 280 -0.03 -18.50 -2.21
C LYS A 280 1.42 -18.45 -1.71
N LEU A 281 1.80 -17.40 -0.95
CA LEU A 281 3.14 -17.27 -0.39
C LEU A 281 3.43 -18.39 0.63
N LYS A 282 2.48 -18.70 1.51
CA LYS A 282 2.59 -19.83 2.44
C LYS A 282 2.78 -21.15 1.68
N ALA A 283 2.02 -21.39 0.62
CA ALA A 283 2.14 -22.59 -0.19
C ALA A 283 3.50 -22.71 -0.89
N VAL A 284 4.04 -21.60 -1.42
CA VAL A 284 5.38 -21.59 -2.04
C VAL A 284 6.47 -21.87 -1.00
N ASN A 285 6.39 -21.26 0.19
CA ASN A 285 7.36 -21.52 1.26
C ASN A 285 7.35 -22.99 1.71
N ALA A 286 6.17 -23.61 1.83
CA ALA A 286 6.07 -25.04 2.16
C ALA A 286 6.73 -25.93 1.10
N ARG A 287 6.51 -25.63 -0.20
CA ARG A 287 7.16 -26.36 -1.31
C ARG A 287 8.67 -26.16 -1.34
N LEU A 288 9.14 -24.95 -1.04
CA LEU A 288 10.58 -24.66 -0.95
C LEU A 288 11.24 -25.50 0.14
N GLN A 289 10.63 -25.52 1.33
CA GLN A 289 11.12 -26.31 2.46
C GLN A 289 11.14 -27.81 2.15
N ASP A 290 10.11 -28.34 1.48
CA ASP A 290 10.09 -29.74 1.02
C ASP A 290 11.23 -30.02 0.03
N SER A 291 11.44 -29.14 -0.95
CA SER A 291 12.54 -29.27 -1.92
C SER A 291 13.92 -29.23 -1.25
N GLU A 292 14.13 -28.35 -0.27
CA GLU A 292 15.37 -28.27 0.50
C GLU A 292 15.64 -29.58 1.28
N ASN A 293 14.60 -30.18 1.87
CA ASN A 293 14.72 -31.46 2.55
C ASN A 293 15.05 -32.59 1.56
N GLN A 294 14.40 -32.64 0.40
CA GLN A 294 14.71 -33.62 -0.64
C GLN A 294 16.17 -33.51 -1.14
N ILE A 295 16.67 -32.28 -1.34
CA ILE A 295 18.07 -32.04 -1.73
C ILE A 295 19.02 -32.52 -0.62
N ARG A 296 18.70 -32.26 0.65
CA ARG A 296 19.50 -32.71 1.79
C ARG A 296 19.58 -34.24 1.83
N ASP A 297 18.47 -34.92 1.62
CA ASP A 297 18.40 -36.39 1.61
C ASP A 297 19.17 -37.00 0.43
N LEU A 298 19.07 -36.40 -0.76
CA LEU A 298 19.85 -36.83 -1.93
C LEU A 298 21.36 -36.65 -1.69
N LYS A 299 21.77 -35.52 -1.11
CA LYS A 299 23.17 -35.25 -0.77
C LYS A 299 23.71 -36.24 0.27
N ASN A 300 22.88 -36.63 1.23
CA ASN A 300 23.23 -37.66 2.20
C ASN A 300 23.38 -39.04 1.53
N LYS A 301 22.45 -39.43 0.65
CA LYS A 301 22.55 -40.69 -0.12
C LYS A 301 23.79 -40.76 -1.01
N GLU A 302 24.24 -39.63 -1.55
CA GLU A 302 25.48 -39.58 -2.35
C GLU A 302 26.72 -39.80 -1.47
N ARG A 303 26.78 -39.18 -0.28
CA ARG A 303 27.89 -39.34 0.67
C ARG A 303 28.07 -40.77 1.20
N THR A 304 27.04 -41.58 1.12
CA THR A 304 27.03 -42.96 1.62
C THR A 304 27.33 -43.98 0.53
N LYS A 305 27.68 -43.56 -0.69
CA LYS A 305 28.21 -44.43 -1.75
C LYS A 305 29.73 -44.36 -1.72
N VAL A 306 30.38 -45.42 -1.25
CA VAL A 306 31.84 -45.51 -1.17
C VAL A 306 32.28 -46.82 -1.79
N VAL A 307 33.03 -46.74 -2.89
CA VAL A 307 33.55 -47.90 -3.62
C VAL A 307 34.89 -47.53 -4.23
N PHE A 308 35.91 -48.35 -4.01
CA PHE A 308 37.16 -48.23 -4.75
C PHE A 308 37.63 -49.61 -5.23
N SER A 309 38.30 -49.62 -6.37
CA SER A 309 38.95 -50.82 -6.91
C SER A 309 40.22 -50.40 -7.63
N THR A 310 41.34 -51.03 -7.26
CA THR A 310 42.67 -50.61 -7.67
C THR A 310 43.58 -51.79 -7.95
N ALA A 311 44.59 -51.55 -8.79
CA ALA A 311 45.71 -52.45 -9.04
C ALA A 311 47.04 -51.72 -8.82
N LEU A 312 48.07 -52.49 -8.48
CA LEU A 312 49.36 -51.96 -8.02
C LEU A 312 49.93 -50.94 -9.01
N GLY A 313 49.88 -51.28 -10.31
CA GLY A 313 50.34 -50.41 -11.39
C GLY A 313 51.86 -50.37 -11.45
N GLY A 314 52.43 -50.72 -12.59
CA GLY A 314 53.88 -50.81 -12.72
C GLY A 314 54.34 -51.49 -14.01
N PRO A 315 55.66 -51.51 -14.24
CA PRO A 315 56.28 -51.90 -15.51
C PRO A 315 56.43 -53.42 -15.66
N ASP A 316 55.44 -54.18 -15.19
CA ASP A 316 55.36 -55.63 -15.30
C ASP A 316 56.59 -56.39 -14.78
N ARG A 317 56.91 -56.23 -13.50
CA ARG A 317 58.07 -56.87 -12.85
C ARG A 317 57.83 -57.12 -11.36
N PRO A 318 58.66 -57.93 -10.67
CA PRO A 318 58.65 -58.02 -9.22
C PRO A 318 58.78 -56.64 -8.53
N LEU A 319 57.91 -56.38 -7.57
CA LEU A 319 58.01 -55.30 -6.59
C LEU A 319 58.49 -55.88 -5.27
N GLY A 320 59.61 -55.36 -4.78
CA GLY A 320 60.37 -55.99 -3.71
C GLY A 320 61.28 -57.12 -4.21
N PRO A 321 61.97 -57.84 -3.32
CA PRO A 321 61.95 -57.61 -1.88
C PRO A 321 62.59 -56.30 -1.46
N PHE A 322 61.93 -55.60 -0.54
CA PHE A 322 62.49 -54.47 0.16
C PHE A 322 63.12 -54.94 1.48
N ASN A 323 64.04 -54.16 2.04
CA ASN A 323 64.65 -54.47 3.34
C ASN A 323 63.79 -54.03 4.54
N THR A 324 62.65 -53.36 4.30
CA THR A 324 61.72 -52.86 5.30
C THR A 324 60.28 -53.05 4.85
N ASP A 325 59.37 -53.17 5.81
CA ASP A 325 57.95 -53.29 5.52
C ASP A 325 57.42 -52.02 4.85
N THR A 326 56.85 -52.17 3.66
CA THR A 326 56.48 -51.07 2.77
C THR A 326 54.97 -51.03 2.55
N THR A 327 54.32 -49.90 2.78
CA THR A 327 52.92 -49.69 2.38
C THR A 327 52.84 -49.60 0.86
N LEU A 328 51.96 -50.39 0.27
CA LEU A 328 51.80 -50.44 -1.18
C LEU A 328 50.82 -49.37 -1.66
N ALA A 329 51.29 -48.50 -2.54
CA ALA A 329 50.44 -47.55 -3.27
C ALA A 329 49.97 -48.19 -4.59
N PHE A 330 48.68 -48.50 -4.69
CA PHE A 330 48.04 -49.03 -5.89
C PHE A 330 47.70 -47.86 -6.81
N LYS A 331 48.54 -47.68 -7.83
CA LYS A 331 48.54 -46.48 -8.68
C LYS A 331 47.48 -46.54 -9.77
N ARG A 332 47.09 -47.73 -10.21
CA ARG A 332 46.02 -47.90 -11.21
C ARG A 332 44.68 -47.98 -10.50
N VAL A 333 43.82 -46.99 -10.73
CA VAL A 333 42.51 -46.88 -10.10
C VAL A 333 41.42 -47.17 -11.13
N PHE A 334 40.65 -48.24 -10.95
CA PHE A 334 39.50 -48.55 -11.81
C PHE A 334 38.24 -47.81 -11.39
N THR A 335 38.06 -47.57 -10.09
CA THR A 335 36.91 -46.88 -9.51
C THR A 335 37.31 -46.26 -8.18
N ASN A 336 36.80 -45.08 -7.86
CA ASN A 336 37.00 -44.42 -6.55
C ASN A 336 35.80 -43.53 -6.19
N ILE A 337 34.60 -44.10 -6.22
CA ILE A 337 33.35 -43.42 -5.85
C ILE A 337 33.42 -43.07 -4.36
N GLY A 338 33.18 -41.79 -4.04
CA GLY A 338 33.35 -41.25 -2.70
C GLY A 338 34.76 -40.75 -2.40
N ASN A 339 35.71 -40.90 -3.33
CA ASN A 339 37.09 -40.41 -3.24
C ASN A 339 37.80 -40.77 -1.91
N ALA A 340 37.51 -41.96 -1.39
CA ALA A 340 38.00 -42.43 -0.09
C ALA A 340 39.40 -43.07 -0.17
N TYR A 341 39.82 -43.50 -1.36
CA TYR A 341 41.15 -44.08 -1.58
C TYR A 341 42.12 -43.05 -2.20
N SER A 342 43.38 -43.04 -1.74
CA SER A 342 44.45 -42.21 -2.26
C SER A 342 45.51 -43.04 -2.98
N ALA A 343 45.56 -42.93 -4.32
CA ALA A 343 46.55 -43.61 -5.16
C ALA A 343 48.00 -43.14 -4.90
N TYR A 344 48.18 -41.97 -4.28
CA TYR A 344 49.49 -41.47 -3.89
C TYR A 344 50.05 -42.21 -2.67
N THR A 345 49.19 -42.57 -1.72
CA THR A 345 49.60 -43.16 -0.43
C THR A 345 49.34 -44.66 -0.32
N GLY A 346 48.39 -45.20 -1.09
CA GLY A 346 47.90 -46.57 -0.91
C GLY A 346 46.83 -46.72 0.16
N ILE A 347 46.33 -45.61 0.72
CA ILE A 347 45.48 -45.61 1.91
C ILE A 347 44.04 -45.29 1.53
N PHE A 348 43.13 -46.14 1.97
CA PHE A 348 41.71 -45.86 2.08
C PHE A 348 41.42 -45.17 3.42
N THR A 349 40.68 -44.07 3.43
CA THR A 349 40.22 -43.38 4.65
C THR A 349 38.69 -43.38 4.68
N ALA A 350 38.08 -43.96 5.72
CA ALA A 350 36.64 -44.08 5.84
C ALA A 350 35.96 -42.69 5.94
N PRO A 351 35.11 -42.29 4.98
CA PRO A 351 34.47 -40.97 5.00
C PRO A 351 33.29 -40.90 5.98
N VAL A 352 32.73 -42.05 6.35
CA VAL A 352 31.59 -42.22 7.28
C VAL A 352 31.83 -43.46 8.15
N ALA A 353 31.14 -43.56 9.29
CA ALA A 353 31.16 -44.78 10.08
C ALA A 353 30.32 -45.87 9.38
N GLY A 354 30.80 -47.11 9.39
CA GLY A 354 30.13 -48.18 8.69
C GLY A 354 30.89 -49.51 8.68
N VAL A 355 30.25 -50.53 8.13
CA VAL A 355 30.87 -51.82 7.80
C VAL A 355 31.33 -51.80 6.35
N TYR A 356 32.60 -52.06 6.14
CA TYR A 356 33.25 -52.03 4.83
C TYR A 356 33.75 -53.43 4.47
N TYR A 357 33.60 -53.81 3.21
CA TYR A 357 34.26 -55.00 2.66
C TYR A 357 35.59 -54.58 2.04
N PHE A 358 36.64 -55.34 2.29
CA PHE A 358 37.94 -55.20 1.63
C PHE A 358 38.42 -56.53 1.09
N SER A 359 39.10 -56.48 -0.05
CA SER A 359 39.80 -57.62 -0.63
C SER A 359 41.16 -57.21 -1.16
N MET A 360 42.16 -58.04 -0.92
CA MET A 360 43.48 -57.93 -1.52
C MET A 360 43.84 -59.24 -2.21
N PHE A 361 44.32 -59.14 -3.44
CA PHE A 361 44.86 -60.26 -4.20
C PHE A 361 46.23 -59.90 -4.73
N PHE A 362 47.11 -60.87 -4.87
CA PHE A 362 48.44 -60.70 -5.45
C PHE A 362 48.77 -61.83 -6.41
N HIS A 363 49.65 -61.50 -7.34
CA HIS A 363 50.44 -62.47 -8.09
C HIS A 363 51.89 -62.36 -7.66
N ALA A 364 52.63 -63.46 -7.61
CA ALA A 364 54.05 -63.46 -7.28
C ALA A 364 54.76 -64.61 -8.00
N GLY A 365 56.07 -64.46 -8.24
CA GLY A 365 56.88 -65.56 -8.77
C GLY A 365 57.33 -66.50 -7.66
N GLY A 366 57.51 -67.79 -7.94
CA GLY A 366 57.79 -68.80 -6.91
C GLY A 366 59.18 -68.68 -6.26
N GLY A 367 60.15 -68.02 -6.89
CA GLY A 367 61.54 -67.97 -6.41
C GLY A 367 61.77 -67.19 -5.10
N ARG A 368 60.75 -66.53 -4.53
CA ARG A 368 60.84 -65.73 -3.29
C ARG A 368 59.51 -65.78 -2.54
N ARG A 369 59.55 -65.49 -1.23
CA ARG A 369 58.32 -65.42 -0.41
C ARG A 369 57.40 -64.30 -0.92
N ALA A 370 56.10 -64.58 -0.97
CA ALA A 370 55.05 -63.60 -1.23
C ALA A 370 54.22 -63.40 0.04
N PHE A 371 53.94 -62.16 0.41
CA PHE A 371 53.18 -61.88 1.62
C PHE A 371 52.54 -60.49 1.53
N LEU A 372 51.25 -60.38 1.83
CA LEU A 372 50.57 -59.11 2.05
C LEU A 372 49.80 -59.11 3.37
N TYR A 373 49.84 -57.98 4.07
CA TYR A 373 48.94 -57.67 5.19
C TYR A 373 47.96 -56.58 4.79
N LEU A 374 46.71 -56.71 5.25
CA LEU A 374 45.75 -55.62 5.31
C LEU A 374 45.76 -55.02 6.71
N TYR A 375 46.07 -53.74 6.80
CA TYR A 375 46.12 -53.00 8.05
C TYR A 375 44.88 -52.12 8.24
N LYS A 376 44.44 -51.95 9.50
CA LYS A 376 43.54 -50.89 9.96
C LYS A 376 44.27 -50.03 11.00
N ASN A 377 44.47 -48.74 10.75
CA ASN A 377 45.08 -47.77 11.69
C ASN A 377 46.45 -48.15 12.32
N SER A 378 47.12 -49.22 11.88
CA SER A 378 48.36 -49.86 12.39
C SER A 378 48.20 -51.27 12.97
N GLU A 379 46.99 -51.82 13.02
CA GLU A 379 46.75 -53.23 13.37
C GLU A 379 46.61 -54.09 12.11
N ALA A 380 47.29 -55.24 12.07
CA ALA A 380 47.18 -56.21 10.99
C ALA A 380 45.88 -57.00 11.14
N MET A 381 44.97 -56.89 10.17
CA MET A 381 43.63 -57.47 10.23
C MET A 381 43.53 -58.79 9.46
N LEU A 382 44.11 -58.83 8.26
CA LEU A 382 44.12 -59.99 7.37
C LEU A 382 45.51 -60.15 6.77
N ASP A 383 45.84 -61.37 6.39
CA ASP A 383 47.04 -61.66 5.61
C ASP A 383 46.78 -62.69 4.52
N SER A 384 47.66 -62.70 3.53
CA SER A 384 47.78 -63.78 2.57
C SER A 384 49.25 -63.94 2.24
N SER A 385 49.70 -65.19 2.15
CA SER A 385 51.10 -65.47 1.88
C SER A 385 51.29 -66.74 1.09
N ASP A 386 52.44 -66.82 0.44
CA ASP A 386 52.93 -68.01 -0.21
C ASP A 386 54.43 -68.19 0.05
N HIS A 387 54.86 -69.45 0.05
CA HIS A 387 56.23 -69.85 0.34
C HIS A 387 57.09 -69.89 -0.92
N ALA A 388 58.38 -69.57 -0.78
CA ALA A 388 59.30 -69.72 -1.89
C ALA A 388 59.43 -71.20 -2.30
N SER A 389 59.37 -71.45 -3.60
CA SER A 389 59.50 -72.75 -4.23
C SER A 389 60.54 -72.72 -5.35
N SER A 390 61.26 -73.82 -5.55
CA SER A 390 62.20 -74.00 -6.66
C SER A 390 61.59 -74.74 -7.84
N THR A 391 60.37 -75.25 -7.70
CA THR A 391 59.67 -76.04 -8.72
C THR A 391 58.38 -75.38 -9.20
N ASP A 392 57.80 -74.49 -8.38
CA ASP A 392 56.67 -73.66 -8.77
C ASP A 392 57.18 -72.31 -9.31
N THR A 393 56.63 -71.87 -10.43
CA THR A 393 57.11 -70.67 -11.12
C THR A 393 56.33 -69.43 -10.72
N ALA A 394 55.05 -69.54 -10.36
CA ALA A 394 54.24 -68.40 -9.92
C ALA A 394 52.93 -68.80 -9.26
N ASP A 395 52.52 -67.99 -8.28
CA ASP A 395 51.32 -68.21 -7.48
C ASP A 395 50.45 -66.96 -7.40
N ASN A 396 49.15 -67.20 -7.24
CA ASN A 396 48.18 -66.17 -6.91
C ASN A 396 47.66 -66.41 -5.50
N GLY A 397 47.60 -65.35 -4.70
CA GLY A 397 47.08 -65.39 -3.34
C GLY A 397 46.15 -64.22 -3.06
N GLY A 398 45.34 -64.33 -2.02
CA GLY A 398 44.53 -63.21 -1.56
C GLY A 398 43.69 -63.54 -0.35
N ASN A 399 43.19 -62.49 0.29
CA ASN A 399 42.27 -62.59 1.41
C ASN A 399 41.29 -61.41 1.38
N ALA A 400 40.14 -61.58 2.04
CA ALA A 400 39.09 -60.59 2.09
C ALA A 400 38.33 -60.66 3.42
N GLY A 401 37.75 -59.53 3.84
CA GLY A 401 36.99 -59.49 5.08
C GLY A 401 36.21 -58.20 5.26
N PHE A 402 35.32 -58.22 6.26
CA PHE A 402 34.51 -57.09 6.65
C PHE A 402 35.12 -56.39 7.87
N LEU A 403 35.31 -55.08 7.79
CA LEU A 403 35.82 -54.26 8.89
C LEU A 403 34.79 -53.19 9.25
N GLN A 404 34.47 -53.08 10.53
CA GLN A 404 33.74 -51.93 11.05
C GLN A 404 34.72 -50.78 11.25
N LEU A 405 34.45 -49.65 10.60
CA LEU A 405 35.29 -48.45 10.59
C LEU A 405 34.53 -47.26 11.16
N GLN A 406 35.24 -46.41 11.88
CA GLN A 406 34.80 -45.05 12.22
C GLN A 406 35.24 -44.07 11.13
N ARG A 407 34.57 -42.92 11.04
CA ARG A 407 35.01 -41.84 10.13
C ARG A 407 36.46 -41.46 10.44
N GLY A 408 37.32 -41.52 9.43
CA GLY A 408 38.75 -41.24 9.54
C GLY A 408 39.64 -42.47 9.73
N ASP A 409 39.07 -43.65 10.01
CA ASP A 409 39.86 -44.88 10.06
C ASP A 409 40.52 -45.16 8.70
N GLN A 410 41.77 -45.62 8.74
CA GLN A 410 42.61 -45.86 7.59
C GLN A 410 42.82 -47.35 7.36
N VAL A 411 42.66 -47.80 6.12
CA VAL A 411 42.91 -49.18 5.69
C VAL A 411 43.88 -49.20 4.52
N TYR A 412 44.92 -50.03 4.61
CA TYR A 412 45.98 -50.07 3.60
C TYR A 412 46.67 -51.44 3.56
N VAL A 413 47.30 -51.75 2.43
CA VAL A 413 48.03 -53.00 2.25
C VAL A 413 49.53 -52.78 2.46
N ARG A 414 50.18 -53.67 3.19
CA ARG A 414 51.61 -53.61 3.50
C ARG A 414 52.32 -54.88 3.04
N LEU A 415 53.42 -54.70 2.32
CA LEU A 415 54.35 -55.74 1.91
C LEU A 415 55.46 -55.86 2.97
N PRO A 416 55.61 -57.00 3.66
CA PRO A 416 56.69 -57.18 4.63
C PRO A 416 58.08 -57.14 3.99
N ALA A 417 59.08 -56.83 4.82
CA ALA A 417 60.48 -56.95 4.43
C ALA A 417 60.79 -58.35 3.88
N ASN A 418 61.67 -58.40 2.88
CA ASN A 418 62.11 -59.63 2.21
C ASN A 418 61.01 -60.41 1.45
N CYS A 419 59.82 -59.84 1.28
CA CYS A 419 58.73 -60.40 0.49
C CYS A 419 58.54 -59.63 -0.81
N HIS A 420 57.91 -60.25 -1.81
CA HIS A 420 57.65 -59.62 -3.09
C HIS A 420 56.24 -59.93 -3.63
N VAL A 421 55.80 -59.09 -4.56
CA VAL A 421 54.59 -59.30 -5.38
C VAL A 421 54.89 -58.82 -6.80
N TRP A 422 54.03 -59.14 -7.75
CA TRP A 422 54.19 -58.69 -9.14
C TRP A 422 53.51 -57.34 -9.35
N ALA A 423 54.30 -56.34 -9.75
CA ALA A 423 53.81 -55.02 -10.13
C ALA A 423 53.49 -54.99 -11.62
N ASN A 424 52.29 -55.47 -11.93
CA ASN A 424 51.59 -55.25 -13.19
C ASN A 424 50.34 -54.39 -12.92
N GLU A 425 49.67 -53.98 -13.98
CA GLU A 425 48.46 -53.18 -13.97
C GLU A 425 47.19 -53.94 -13.57
N ARG A 426 47.22 -55.27 -13.37
CA ARG A 426 45.98 -56.07 -13.19
C ARG A 426 45.98 -57.10 -12.10
N VAL A 427 47.16 -57.60 -11.72
CA VAL A 427 47.27 -58.88 -11.01
C VAL A 427 47.35 -58.74 -9.49
N THR A 428 47.93 -57.64 -9.01
CA THR A 428 47.99 -57.32 -7.58
C THR A 428 47.00 -56.20 -7.31
N THR A 429 45.91 -56.52 -6.62
CA THR A 429 44.73 -55.65 -6.49
C THR A 429 44.36 -55.40 -5.04
N PHE A 430 43.79 -54.23 -4.79
CA PHE A 430 43.19 -53.84 -3.53
C PHE A 430 41.89 -53.10 -3.81
N SER A 431 40.80 -53.62 -3.26
CA SER A 431 39.45 -53.08 -3.49
C SER A 431 38.65 -53.07 -2.20
N GLY A 432 37.64 -52.21 -2.14
CA GLY A 432 36.69 -52.21 -1.05
C GLY A 432 35.50 -51.30 -1.27
N PHE A 433 34.45 -51.50 -0.48
CA PHE A 433 33.24 -50.70 -0.54
C PHE A 433 32.50 -50.67 0.80
N LEU A 434 31.70 -49.63 1.00
CA LEU A 434 30.78 -49.50 2.13
C LEU A 434 29.58 -50.43 1.90
N VAL A 435 29.34 -51.33 2.85
CA VAL A 435 28.21 -52.27 2.83
C VAL A 435 27.00 -51.64 3.52
N HIS A 436 27.22 -51.10 4.72
CA HIS A 436 26.16 -50.53 5.55
C HIS A 436 26.72 -49.49 6.52
N LEU A 437 25.95 -48.44 6.82
CA LEU A 437 26.30 -47.43 7.83
C LEU A 437 26.07 -47.98 9.23
N VAL A 438 26.82 -47.51 10.23
CA VAL A 438 26.63 -47.88 11.64
C VAL A 438 26.36 -46.65 12.48
#